data_AF-A0AA41QTH0-F1
#
_entry.id   AF-A0AA41QTH0-F1
#
_cell.length_a   1.000
_cell.length_b   1.000
_cell.length_c   1.000
_cell.angle_alpha   90.00
_cell.angle_beta   90.00
_cell.angle_gamma   90.00
#
_symmetry.space_group_name_H-M   'P 1'
#
loop_
_entity.id
_entity.type
_entity.pdbx_description
1 polymer ?
#
loop_
_entity_poly.entity_id
_entity_poly.type
_entity_poly.pdbx_seq_one_letter_code
_entity_poly.pdbx_strand_id
1 'polypeptide(L)'
;MTDTPFLAPLRAPVRAPLRDIASVRGLALVPVKDGLWRVTGRSGAVLGHIERKLDDRGESFAARRLLPATRTLDLGTFWQLADAADCFR
;
A
#
# COMPACT_ATOMS: atom_id res chain seq x y z
N MET A 1 -23.41 12.38 -35.42
CA MET A 1 -22.13 11.94 -34.81
C MET A 1 -21.99 12.69 -33.51
N THR A 2 -22.41 12.08 -32.40
CA THR A 2 -22.49 12.74 -31.10
C THR A 2 -21.19 12.47 -30.35
N ASP A 3 -20.33 13.49 -30.28
CA ASP A 3 -19.11 13.49 -29.48
C ASP A 3 -19.51 13.71 -28.01
N THR A 4 -19.44 12.66 -27.20
CA THR A 4 -19.69 12.73 -25.75
C THR A 4 -18.33 12.80 -25.06
N PRO A 5 -17.93 13.93 -24.46
CA PRO A 5 -16.70 13.97 -23.69
C PRO A 5 -16.91 13.17 -22.40
N PHE A 6 -16.19 12.06 -22.28
CA PHE A 6 -16.09 11.27 -21.05
C PHE A 6 -15.32 12.09 -20.00
N LEU A 7 -16.06 12.89 -19.22
CA LEU A 7 -15.56 13.51 -18.01
C LEU A 7 -15.15 12.40 -17.04
N ALA A 8 -13.84 12.11 -17.00
CA ALA A 8 -13.26 11.31 -15.93
C ALA A 8 -13.55 12.00 -14.59
N PRO A 9 -14.14 11.32 -13.60
CA PRO A 9 -14.28 11.91 -12.28
C PRO A 9 -12.87 12.09 -11.70
N LEU A 10 -12.52 13.33 -11.38
CA LEU A 10 -11.44 13.66 -10.45
C LEU A 10 -11.80 13.05 -9.10
N ARG A 11 -11.50 11.76 -8.91
CA ARG A 11 -11.56 11.12 -7.61
C ARG A 11 -10.43 11.73 -6.78
N ALA A 12 -10.82 12.63 -5.87
CA ALA A 12 -9.96 13.12 -4.82
C ALA A 12 -9.24 11.93 -4.15
N PRO A 13 -7.95 12.04 -3.80
CA PRO A 13 -7.29 10.99 -3.03
C PRO A 13 -8.07 10.83 -1.72
N VAL A 14 -8.69 9.67 -1.55
CA VAL A 14 -9.30 9.29 -0.28
C VAL A 14 -8.17 9.25 0.75
N ARG A 15 -8.05 10.34 1.50
CA ARG A 15 -7.20 10.43 2.69
C ARG A 15 -7.91 9.64 3.79
N ALA A 16 -7.93 8.31 3.65
CA ALA A 16 -8.31 7.46 4.76
C ALA A 16 -7.29 7.68 5.87
N PRO A 17 -7.70 7.90 7.13
CA PRO A 17 -6.76 7.89 8.24
C PRO A 17 -6.16 6.48 8.30
N LEU A 18 -4.90 6.35 7.85
CA LEU A 18 -4.09 5.13 7.88
C LEU A 18 -3.92 4.49 9.27
N ARG A 19 -4.49 5.13 10.29
CA ARG A 19 -4.50 4.69 11.68
C ARG A 19 -5.32 3.41 11.87
N ASP A 20 -6.38 3.19 11.08
CA ASP A 20 -7.25 2.01 11.25
C ASP A 20 -6.68 0.72 10.64
N ILE A 21 -5.85 0.80 9.61
CA ILE A 21 -5.19 -0.39 9.04
C ILE A 21 -4.06 -0.88 9.97
N ALA A 22 -3.53 0.00 10.82
CA ALA A 22 -2.45 -0.32 11.75
C ALA A 22 -2.84 -1.30 12.88
N SER A 23 -4.10 -1.72 12.97
CA SER A 23 -4.55 -2.79 13.86
C SER A 23 -4.94 -4.08 13.12
N VAL A 24 -4.52 -4.26 11.87
CA VAL A 24 -4.64 -5.56 11.19
C VAL A 24 -3.67 -6.54 11.87
N ARG A 25 -4.16 -7.20 12.92
CA ARG A 25 -3.60 -8.45 13.48
C ARG A 25 -2.14 -8.38 13.97
N GLY A 26 -1.71 -7.22 14.45
CA GLY A 26 -0.37 -7.01 15.02
C GLY A 26 0.70 -6.57 14.03
N LEU A 27 0.28 -6.13 12.83
CA LEU A 27 1.11 -5.37 11.90
C LEU A 27 0.74 -3.89 12.00
N ALA A 28 1.74 -3.03 12.10
CA ALA A 28 1.56 -1.58 12.04
C ALA A 28 2.14 -1.02 10.74
N LEU A 29 1.35 -0.18 10.05
CA LEU A 29 1.72 0.54 8.84
C LEU A 29 2.12 1.97 9.20
N VAL A 30 3.42 2.23 9.20
CA VAL A 30 3.98 3.54 9.54
C VAL A 30 4.23 4.31 8.23
N PRO A 31 3.58 5.46 8.00
CA PRO A 31 3.83 6.25 6.79
C PRO A 31 5.26 6.81 6.81
N VAL A 32 5.96 6.63 5.69
CA VAL A 32 7.33 7.14 5.48
C VAL A 32 7.29 8.42 4.64
N LYS A 33 6.48 8.41 3.58
CA LYS A 33 6.13 9.55 2.72
C LYS A 33 4.78 9.26 2.05
N ASP A 34 4.26 10.20 1.27
CA ASP A 34 3.00 9.97 0.56
C ASP A 34 3.09 8.71 -0.33
N GLY A 35 2.14 7.80 -0.16
CA GLY A 35 2.11 6.53 -0.87
C GLY A 35 3.20 5.52 -0.48
N LEU A 36 3.97 5.71 0.59
CA LEU A 36 4.95 4.72 1.05
C LEU A 36 4.80 4.44 2.54
N TRP A 37 4.61 3.17 2.87
CA TRP A 37 4.49 2.68 4.25
C TRP A 37 5.60 1.71 4.58
N ARG A 38 6.04 1.78 5.83
CA ARG A 38 6.85 0.79 6.48
C ARG A 38 5.96 -0.16 7.26
N VAL A 39 6.08 -1.46 7.02
CA VAL A 39 5.38 -2.50 7.76
C VAL A 39 6.24 -2.91 8.93
N THR A 40 5.69 -2.83 10.13
CA THR A 40 6.36 -3.23 11.37
C THR A 40 5.57 -4.33 12.08
N GLY A 41 6.27 -5.35 12.58
CA GLY A 41 5.67 -6.39 13.41
C GLY A 41 5.53 -5.94 14.87
N ARG A 42 4.87 -6.76 15.70
CA ARG A 42 4.66 -6.49 17.14
C ARG A 42 5.95 -6.21 17.94
N SER A 43 7.09 -6.74 17.50
CA SER A 43 8.40 -6.50 18.13
C SER A 43 9.00 -5.13 17.77
N GLY A 44 8.37 -4.36 16.91
CA GLY A 44 8.93 -3.14 16.31
C GLY A 44 9.89 -3.41 15.15
N ALA A 45 10.17 -4.68 14.83
CA ALA A 45 11.01 -5.04 13.69
C ALA A 45 10.34 -4.65 12.37
N VAL A 46 11.13 -4.08 11.46
CA VAL A 46 10.68 -3.72 10.11
C VAL A 46 10.61 -4.97 9.26
N LEU A 47 9.40 -5.33 8.80
CA LEU A 47 9.16 -6.49 7.95
C LEU A 47 9.25 -6.15 6.46
N GLY A 48 9.01 -4.89 6.10
CA GLY A 48 9.20 -4.40 4.75
C GLY A 48 8.43 -3.13 4.46
N HIS A 49 8.05 -2.96 3.20
CA HIS A 49 7.42 -1.74 2.70
C HIS A 49 6.25 -2.06 1.78
N ILE A 50 5.26 -1.17 1.80
CA ILE A 50 4.18 -1.15 0.82
C ILE A 50 4.24 0.20 0.12
N GLU A 51 4.22 0.17 -1.21
CA GLU A 51 4.29 1.36 -2.05
C GLU A 51 3.03 1.46 -2.91
N ARG A 52 2.39 2.61 -2.86
CA ARG A 52 1.25 2.96 -3.69
C ARG A 52 1.73 3.31 -5.08
N LYS A 53 1.12 2.71 -6.06
CA LYS A 53 1.31 3.02 -7.47
C LYS A 53 -0.02 3.52 -8.01
N LEU A 54 0.01 4.68 -8.64
CA LEU A 54 -1.12 5.21 -9.38
C LEU A 54 -0.79 5.08 -10.86
N ASP A 55 -1.58 4.31 -11.59
CA ASP A 55 -1.45 4.13 -13.04
C ASP A 55 -2.81 4.34 -13.73
N ASP A 56 -2.83 4.16 -15.06
CA ASP A 56 -4.03 4.34 -15.88
C ASP A 56 -5.19 3.40 -15.51
N ARG A 57 -4.91 2.30 -14.79
CA ARG A 57 -5.90 1.33 -14.32
C ARG A 57 -6.36 1.63 -12.90
N GLY A 58 -5.68 2.52 -12.19
CA GLY A 58 -6.06 3.03 -10.88
C GLY A 58 -4.95 2.92 -9.84
N GLU A 59 -5.38 2.93 -8.57
CA GLU A 59 -4.47 2.82 -7.43
C GLU A 59 -4.21 1.34 -7.11
N SER A 60 -2.94 0.99 -6.97
CA SER A 60 -2.48 -0.32 -6.54
C SER A 60 -1.37 -0.21 -5.50
N PHE A 61 -1.08 -1.31 -4.81
CA PHE A 61 -0.19 -1.38 -3.66
C PHE A 61 0.82 -2.50 -3.89
N ALA A 62 2.07 -2.13 -4.17
CA ALA A 62 3.18 -3.06 -4.33
C ALA A 62 3.80 -3.37 -2.95
N ALA A 63 3.76 -4.63 -2.53
CA ALA A 63 4.31 -5.08 -1.27
C ALA A 63 5.70 -5.71 -1.47
N ARG A 64 6.66 -5.29 -0.65
CA ARG A 64 8.04 -5.79 -0.65
C ARG A 64 8.50 -6.16 0.75
N ARG A 65 8.85 -7.42 0.97
CA ARG A 65 9.40 -7.92 2.24
C ARG A 65 10.88 -7.63 2.31
N LEU A 66 11.34 -7.15 3.45
CA LEU A 66 12.76 -7.07 3.77
C LEU A 66 13.22 -8.41 4.34
N LEU A 67 14.33 -8.88 3.81
CA LEU A 67 15.03 -10.08 4.26
C LEU A 67 16.38 -9.66 4.88
N PRO A 68 17.05 -10.57 5.61
CA PRO A 68 18.40 -10.32 6.10
C PRO A 68 19.36 -9.90 4.98
N ALA A 69 20.45 -9.21 5.36
CA ALA A 69 21.47 -8.71 4.45
C ALA A 69 20.93 -7.78 3.34
N THR A 70 19.95 -6.93 3.67
CA THR A 70 19.36 -5.89 2.78
C THR A 70 18.67 -6.41 1.52
N ARG A 71 18.35 -7.71 1.48
CA ARG A 71 17.60 -8.29 0.36
C ARG A 71 16.12 -7.90 0.46
N THR A 72 15.48 -7.82 -0.69
CA THR A 72 14.03 -7.62 -0.81
C THR A 72 13.39 -8.74 -1.60
N LEU A 73 12.21 -9.18 -1.15
CA LEU A 73 11.35 -10.11 -1.85
C LEU A 73 10.06 -9.41 -2.23
N ASP A 74 9.72 -9.41 -3.52
CA ASP A 74 8.45 -8.90 -4.00
C ASP A 74 7.33 -9.87 -3.61
N LEU A 75 6.37 -9.37 -2.82
CA LEU A 75 5.20 -10.16 -2.38
C LEU A 75 4.06 -10.06 -3.38
N GLY A 76 4.06 -9.04 -4.23
CA GLY A 76 3.08 -8.83 -5.28
C GLY A 76 2.55 -7.40 -5.32
N THR A 77 1.54 -7.21 -6.17
CA THR A 77 0.78 -5.96 -6.29
C THR A 77 -0.69 -6.25 -6.04
N PHE A 78 -1.31 -5.43 -5.22
CA PHE A 78 -2.68 -5.62 -4.72
C PHE A 78 -3.51 -4.36 -4.98
N TRP A 79 -4.82 -4.50 -5.10
CA TRP A 79 -5.71 -3.35 -5.27
C TRP A 79 -6.12 -2.73 -3.93
N GLN A 80 -6.01 -3.49 -2.84
CA GLN A 80 -6.32 -3.03 -1.49
C GLN A 80 -5.06 -3.07 -0.60
N LEU A 81 -4.84 -1.99 0.16
CA LEU A 81 -3.71 -1.89 1.10
C LEU A 81 -3.75 -2.99 2.19
N ALA A 82 -4.94 -3.42 2.62
CA ALA A 82 -5.10 -4.49 3.60
C ALA A 82 -4.60 -5.85 3.06
N ASP A 83 -4.92 -6.19 1.81
CA ASP A 83 -4.47 -7.44 1.18
C ASP A 83 -2.93 -7.48 1.06
N ALA A 84 -2.34 -6.34 0.69
CA ALA A 84 -0.89 -6.19 0.66
C ALA A 84 -0.26 -6.38 2.06
N ALA A 85 -0.89 -5.85 3.11
CA ALA A 85 -0.42 -5.98 4.49
C ALA A 85 -0.53 -7.42 5.02
N ASP A 86 -1.58 -8.15 4.65
CA ASP A 86 -1.79 -9.54 5.06
C ASP A 86 -0.68 -10.50 4.59
N CYS A 87 0.05 -10.17 3.52
CA CYS A 87 1.20 -10.94 3.04
C CYS A 87 2.45 -10.85 3.94
N PHE A 88 2.48 -9.96 4.92
CA PHE A 88 3.60 -9.81 5.87
C PHE A 88 3.47 -10.67 7.14
N ARG A 89 2.44 -11.52 7.21
CA ARG A 89 2.32 -12.52 8.28
C ARG A 89 3.42 -13.58 8.25
#